data_AF-A0A853CZ14-F1
#
_entry.id   AF-A0A853CZ14-F1
#
_cell.length_a   1.000
_cell.length_b   1.000
_cell.length_c   1.000
_cell.angle_alpha   90.00
_cell.angle_beta   90.00
_cell.angle_gamma   90.00
#
_symmetry.space_group_name_H-M   'P 1'
#
loop_
_entity.id
_entity.type
_entity.pdbx_description
1 polymer ?
#
loop_
_entity_poly.entity_id
_entity_poly.type
_entity_poly.pdbx_seq_one_letter_code
_entity_poly.pdbx_strand_id
1 'polypeptide(L)'
;MSLDETTKPGPHPHAGILPGTPEPFFLDKGEGEKSVVFDTLFTVLLTGDETEGQYDVFTTEGGAGDIIPAHIHPYTHEIFFVIDGAVHLWMDDEKGFKDDRVLQAGAFGYVPKGTIHAFRIESTARVLGVSSGGFARFFHALGTPTTKPGIPQPSEFYAPSFDQMRAAGELYGTVFRPDYKFLDD
;
A
#
# COMPACT_ATOMS: atom_id res chain seq x y z
N MET A 1 39.12 14.21 -13.31
CA MET A 1 37.99 13.40 -13.81
C MET A 1 36.73 14.17 -13.49
N SER A 2 36.09 14.73 -14.52
CA SER A 2 34.84 15.46 -14.39
C SER A 2 33.76 14.45 -14.02
N LEU A 3 33.06 14.67 -12.91
CA LEU A 3 31.82 13.96 -12.64
C LEU A 3 30.81 14.48 -13.66
N ASP A 4 30.27 13.57 -14.45
CA ASP A 4 29.34 13.85 -15.53
C ASP A 4 28.06 14.43 -14.92
N GLU A 5 27.73 15.66 -15.31
CA GLU A 5 26.51 16.33 -14.93
C GLU A 5 25.40 15.85 -15.88
N THR A 6 24.32 15.32 -15.29
CA THR A 6 22.95 15.39 -15.80
C THR A 6 22.47 14.34 -16.82
N THR A 7 22.32 13.09 -16.38
CA THR A 7 21.00 12.44 -16.55
C THR A 7 20.12 12.88 -15.39
N LYS A 8 19.51 14.08 -15.46
CA LYS A 8 18.37 14.35 -14.59
C LYS A 8 17.32 13.30 -14.94
N PRO A 9 16.88 12.43 -14.00
CA PRO A 9 15.73 11.59 -14.27
C PRO A 9 14.61 12.52 -14.71
N GLY A 10 13.85 12.14 -15.74
CA GLY A 10 12.62 12.86 -16.09
C GLY A 10 11.76 13.05 -14.85
N PRO A 11 10.82 14.02 -14.84
CA PRO A 11 9.99 14.26 -13.67
C PRO A 11 9.38 12.95 -13.20
N HIS A 12 9.51 12.66 -11.90
CA HIS A 12 8.89 11.50 -11.28
C HIS A 12 7.41 11.48 -11.69
N PRO A 13 6.81 10.32 -12.03
CA PRO A 13 5.43 10.26 -12.53
C PRO A 13 4.36 10.83 -11.58
N HIS A 14 4.76 11.16 -10.34
CA HIS A 14 3.91 11.74 -9.30
C HIS A 14 4.31 13.17 -8.91
N ALA A 15 5.34 13.75 -9.56
CA ALA A 15 5.87 15.05 -9.23
C ALA A 15 4.78 16.14 -9.32
N GLY A 16 4.61 16.90 -8.23
CA GLY A 16 3.69 18.02 -8.15
C GLY A 16 2.23 17.66 -7.88
N ILE A 17 1.91 16.38 -7.62
CA ILE A 17 0.55 15.98 -7.19
C ILE A 17 0.35 16.27 -5.70
N LEU A 18 1.33 15.93 -4.87
CA LEU A 18 1.37 16.29 -3.45
C LEU A 18 2.41 17.40 -3.21
N PRO A 19 2.25 18.23 -2.16
CA PRO A 19 3.16 19.32 -1.87
C PRO A 19 4.61 18.91 -1.56
N GLY A 20 4.84 17.73 -1.00
CA GLY A 20 6.15 17.30 -0.50
C GLY A 20 6.61 18.04 0.76
N THR A 21 5.69 18.72 1.46
CA THR A 21 5.98 19.48 2.69
C THR A 21 4.70 19.69 3.51
N PRO A 22 4.78 19.98 4.82
CA PRO A 22 3.60 20.24 5.67
C PRO A 22 2.92 21.58 5.34
N GLU A 23 2.11 21.60 4.29
CA GLU A 23 1.25 22.74 3.94
C GLU A 23 -0.21 22.32 3.69
N PRO A 24 -1.19 23.23 3.87
CA PRO A 24 -2.60 22.90 3.64
C PRO A 24 -2.93 22.75 2.15
N PHE A 25 -3.66 21.69 1.79
CA PHE A 25 -4.19 21.47 0.44
C PHE A 25 -5.51 20.68 0.47
N PHE A 26 -6.18 20.61 -0.68
CA PHE A 26 -7.35 19.76 -0.90
C PHE A 26 -7.08 18.81 -2.06
N LEU A 27 -7.68 17.63 -2.00
CA LEU A 27 -7.75 16.68 -3.09
C LEU A 27 -9.22 16.37 -3.37
N ASP A 28 -9.65 16.52 -4.62
CA ASP A 28 -10.95 16.08 -5.06
C ASP A 28 -11.02 14.54 -5.15
N LYS A 29 -12.23 14.01 -5.34
CA LYS A 29 -12.44 12.56 -5.46
C LYS A 29 -11.59 11.99 -6.59
N GLY A 30 -10.69 11.07 -6.25
CA GLY A 30 -9.83 10.40 -7.21
C GLY A 30 -8.57 11.19 -7.55
N GLU A 31 -8.27 12.28 -6.85
CA GLU A 31 -6.94 12.92 -6.88
C GLU A 31 -5.98 12.25 -5.88
N GLY A 32 -4.70 12.58 -5.98
CA GLY A 32 -3.61 11.90 -5.26
C GLY A 32 -2.73 11.05 -6.19
N GLU A 33 -1.60 10.59 -5.67
CA GLU A 33 -0.61 9.85 -6.47
C GLU A 33 -1.03 8.40 -6.61
N LYS A 34 -1.01 7.86 -7.82
CA LYS A 34 -1.64 6.58 -8.12
C LYS A 34 -0.67 5.55 -8.66
N SER A 35 -0.73 4.36 -8.08
CA SER A 35 -0.02 3.19 -8.59
C SER A 35 -0.94 1.99 -8.64
N VAL A 36 -0.91 1.27 -9.75
CA VAL A 36 -1.52 -0.05 -9.84
C VAL A 36 -0.51 -1.07 -9.33
N VAL A 37 -0.93 -1.88 -8.35
CA VAL A 37 -0.16 -2.98 -7.78
C VAL A 37 -1.04 -4.23 -7.84
N PHE A 38 -0.58 -5.26 -8.56
CA PHE A 38 -1.40 -6.41 -8.96
C PHE A 38 -2.69 -5.96 -9.66
N ASP A 39 -3.84 -6.24 -9.05
CA ASP A 39 -5.20 -5.92 -9.51
C ASP A 39 -5.84 -4.78 -8.70
N THR A 40 -5.05 -4.06 -7.90
CA THR A 40 -5.53 -2.98 -7.02
C THR A 40 -4.96 -1.63 -7.40
N LEU A 41 -5.75 -0.57 -7.20
CA LEU A 41 -5.31 0.81 -7.28
C LEU A 41 -4.99 1.32 -5.88
N PHE A 42 -3.76 1.77 -5.66
CA PHE A 42 -3.38 2.56 -4.51
C PHE A 42 -3.38 4.04 -4.89
N THR A 43 -4.05 4.87 -4.10
CA THR A 43 -4.01 6.34 -4.20
C THR A 43 -3.43 6.92 -2.92
N VAL A 44 -2.20 7.43 -3.00
CA VAL A 44 -1.52 8.09 -1.89
C VAL A 44 -2.03 9.52 -1.75
N LEU A 45 -2.45 9.88 -0.54
CA LEU A 45 -3.04 11.16 -0.17
C LEU A 45 -2.09 11.99 0.69
N LEU A 46 -1.31 11.34 1.54
CA LEU A 46 -0.25 11.93 2.36
C LEU A 46 0.89 10.92 2.48
N THR A 47 2.10 11.42 2.52
CA THR A 47 3.29 10.66 2.90
C THR A 47 3.97 11.31 4.10
N GLY A 48 5.04 10.68 4.58
CA GLY A 48 5.95 11.27 5.55
C GLY A 48 6.45 12.67 5.18
N ASP A 49 6.51 13.03 3.90
CA ASP A 49 6.93 14.37 3.46
C ASP A 49 5.93 15.45 3.93
N GLU A 50 4.62 15.17 3.85
CA GLU A 50 3.55 16.07 4.30
C GLU A 50 3.31 16.04 5.81
N THR A 51 3.79 15.01 6.51
CA THR A 51 3.48 14.77 7.93
C THR A 51 4.68 14.81 8.86
N GLU A 52 5.85 15.26 8.35
CA GLU A 52 7.12 15.24 9.09
C GLU A 52 7.49 13.83 9.58
N GLY A 53 7.18 12.82 8.77
CA GLY A 53 7.46 11.41 9.04
C GLY A 53 6.52 10.74 10.04
N GLN A 54 5.42 11.39 10.46
CA GLN A 54 4.54 10.83 11.48
C GLN A 54 3.64 9.71 10.95
N TYR A 55 3.00 9.92 9.80
CA TYR A 55 2.09 8.94 9.21
C TYR A 55 1.95 9.13 7.69
N ASP A 56 1.56 8.07 6.99
CA ASP A 56 1.07 8.16 5.62
C ASP A 56 -0.43 7.90 5.59
N VAL A 57 -1.10 8.38 4.55
CA VAL A 57 -2.53 8.13 4.29
C VAL A 57 -2.72 7.79 2.83
N PHE A 58 -3.44 6.70 2.57
CA PHE A 58 -3.73 6.25 1.21
C PHE A 58 -5.10 5.57 1.15
N THR A 59 -5.64 5.40 -0.04
CA THR A 59 -6.77 4.50 -0.27
C THR A 59 -6.38 3.36 -1.19
N THR A 60 -6.96 2.20 -0.95
CA THR A 60 -6.85 1.02 -1.81
C THR A 60 -8.22 0.67 -2.37
N GLU A 61 -8.30 0.47 -3.69
CA GLU A 61 -9.51 0.07 -4.39
C GLU A 61 -9.24 -1.19 -5.23
N GLY A 62 -10.13 -2.17 -5.16
CA GLY A 62 -9.98 -3.42 -5.92
C GLY A 62 -11.29 -4.20 -6.03
N GLY A 63 -11.32 -5.14 -6.96
CA GLY A 63 -12.37 -6.16 -7.06
C GLY A 63 -12.09 -7.36 -6.17
N ALA A 64 -12.99 -8.34 -6.16
CA ALA A 64 -12.69 -9.64 -5.57
C ALA A 64 -11.47 -10.25 -6.27
N GLY A 65 -10.48 -10.67 -5.50
CA GLY A 65 -9.17 -11.06 -6.02
C GLY A 65 -8.46 -12.09 -5.16
N ASP A 66 -7.21 -12.33 -5.50
CA ASP A 66 -6.34 -13.24 -4.75
C ASP A 66 -5.87 -12.60 -3.44
N ILE A 67 -5.33 -13.44 -2.55
CA ILE A 67 -4.73 -12.97 -1.30
C ILE A 67 -3.46 -12.16 -1.61
N ILE A 68 -3.34 -10.96 -1.03
CA ILE A 68 -2.07 -10.25 -0.95
C ILE A 68 -1.15 -11.06 -0.03
N PRO A 69 0.04 -11.46 -0.50
CA PRO A 69 0.88 -12.43 0.21
C PRO A 69 1.16 -12.03 1.66
N ALA A 70 1.31 -13.04 2.53
CA ALA A 70 1.71 -12.82 3.91
C ALA A 70 3.02 -12.02 3.97
N HIS A 71 3.05 -10.98 4.79
CA HIS A 71 4.21 -10.12 4.96
C HIS A 71 4.25 -9.48 6.35
N ILE A 72 5.36 -8.83 6.66
CA ILE A 72 5.62 -8.17 7.94
C ILE A 72 6.31 -6.83 7.70
N HIS A 73 5.90 -5.81 8.45
CA HIS A 73 6.59 -4.53 8.51
C HIS A 73 7.38 -4.42 9.83
N PRO A 74 8.72 -4.37 9.82
CA PRO A 74 9.50 -4.28 11.05
C PRO A 74 9.38 -2.92 11.75
N TYR A 75 9.03 -1.87 11.00
CA TYR A 75 9.03 -0.49 11.51
C TYR A 75 7.67 0.21 11.40
N THR A 76 6.75 -0.32 10.60
CA THR A 76 5.50 0.34 10.22
C THR A 76 4.31 -0.30 10.91
N HIS A 77 3.50 0.52 11.57
CA HIS A 77 2.15 0.15 11.96
C HIS A 77 1.20 0.43 10.80
N GLU A 78 0.18 -0.40 10.59
CA GLU A 78 -0.79 -0.23 9.49
C GLU A 78 -2.22 -0.35 9.99
N ILE A 79 -3.11 0.48 9.45
CA ILE A 79 -4.53 0.55 9.76
C ILE A 79 -5.33 0.29 8.49
N PHE A 80 -6.37 -0.52 8.63
CA PHE A 80 -7.38 -0.79 7.61
C PHE A 80 -8.72 -0.26 8.10
N PHE A 81 -9.25 0.78 7.46
CA PHE A 81 -10.63 1.19 7.67
C PHE A 81 -11.44 0.97 6.39
N VAL A 82 -12.39 0.06 6.43
CA VAL A 82 -13.18 -0.31 5.24
C VAL A 82 -14.22 0.78 4.98
N ILE A 83 -14.07 1.51 3.88
CA ILE A 83 -15.02 2.54 3.46
C ILE A 83 -16.24 1.91 2.80
N ASP A 84 -16.01 0.96 1.89
CA ASP A 84 -17.05 0.26 1.14
C ASP A 84 -16.61 -1.18 0.82
N GLY A 85 -17.58 -2.07 0.63
CA GLY A 85 -17.34 -3.49 0.38
C GLY A 85 -16.85 -4.26 1.61
N ALA A 86 -15.99 -5.26 1.37
CA ALA A 86 -15.46 -6.13 2.41
C ALA A 86 -14.03 -6.60 2.11
N VAL A 87 -13.20 -6.66 3.17
CA VAL A 87 -11.82 -7.14 3.13
C VAL A 87 -11.61 -8.17 4.22
N HIS A 88 -11.07 -9.32 3.86
CA HIS A 88 -10.61 -10.33 4.81
C HIS A 88 -9.19 -10.01 5.22
N LEU A 89 -8.95 -9.81 6.51
CA LEU A 89 -7.64 -9.54 7.10
C LEU A 89 -7.25 -10.69 8.02
N TRP A 90 -6.06 -11.24 7.81
CA TRP A 90 -5.42 -12.24 8.67
C TRP A 90 -4.24 -11.62 9.40
N MET A 91 -4.05 -11.98 10.67
CA MET A 91 -2.96 -11.44 11.50
C MET A 91 -2.42 -12.52 12.46
N ASP A 92 -1.10 -12.58 12.59
CA ASP A 92 -0.38 -13.38 13.59
C ASP A 92 0.77 -12.55 14.18
N ASP A 93 0.75 -12.34 15.51
CA ASP A 93 1.80 -11.60 16.22
C ASP A 93 2.96 -12.48 16.71
N GLU A 94 2.89 -13.79 16.43
CA GLU A 94 3.80 -14.85 16.88
C GLU A 94 3.98 -14.90 18.41
N LYS A 95 3.05 -14.29 19.17
CA LYS A 95 3.07 -14.12 20.63
C LYS A 95 1.74 -14.50 21.30
N GLY A 96 0.78 -15.02 20.53
CA GLY A 96 -0.47 -15.58 21.03
C GLY A 96 -1.73 -14.97 20.40
N PHE A 97 -1.60 -13.93 19.58
CA PHE A 97 -2.67 -13.45 18.72
C PHE A 97 -2.51 -14.06 17.33
N LYS A 98 -3.44 -14.93 16.94
CA LYS A 98 -3.62 -15.42 15.57
C LYS A 98 -5.12 -15.47 15.30
N ASP A 99 -5.63 -14.53 14.51
CA ASP A 99 -7.06 -14.39 14.20
C ASP A 99 -7.22 -13.82 12.79
N ASP A 100 -8.38 -14.04 12.21
CA ASP A 100 -8.76 -13.51 10.91
C ASP A 100 -10.22 -13.10 10.87
N ARG A 101 -10.52 -12.02 10.15
CA ARG A 101 -11.88 -11.49 10.06
C ARG A 101 -12.17 -10.90 8.70
N VAL A 102 -13.38 -11.13 8.21
CA VAL A 102 -13.97 -10.33 7.14
C VAL A 102 -14.48 -9.02 7.72
N LEU A 103 -13.76 -7.94 7.43
CA LEU A 103 -14.10 -6.57 7.79
C LEU A 103 -15.08 -6.02 6.74
N GLN A 104 -16.29 -5.65 7.17
CA GLN A 104 -17.31 -4.99 6.35
C GLN A 104 -17.13 -3.46 6.39
N ALA A 105 -17.82 -2.71 5.53
CA ALA A 105 -17.86 -1.25 5.58
C ALA A 105 -18.11 -0.71 7.01
N GLY A 106 -17.28 0.25 7.44
CA GLY A 106 -17.26 0.81 8.79
C GLY A 106 -16.43 0.03 9.81
N ALA A 107 -15.95 -1.18 9.47
CA ALA A 107 -15.05 -1.95 10.33
C ALA A 107 -13.60 -1.46 10.25
N PHE A 108 -12.85 -1.76 11.31
CA PHE A 108 -11.48 -1.31 11.54
C PHE A 108 -10.59 -2.51 11.85
N GLY A 109 -9.41 -2.54 11.23
CA GLY A 109 -8.30 -3.44 11.54
C GLY A 109 -7.04 -2.64 11.84
N TYR A 110 -6.25 -3.11 12.80
CA TYR A 110 -4.97 -2.51 13.15
C TYR A 110 -3.92 -3.60 13.23
N VAL A 111 -2.86 -3.42 12.45
CA VAL A 111 -1.71 -4.30 12.37
C VAL A 111 -0.52 -3.57 12.99
N PRO A 112 -0.13 -3.94 14.23
CA PRO A 112 1.10 -3.44 14.81
C PRO A 112 2.33 -3.81 13.96
N LYS A 113 3.37 -2.98 13.99
CA LYS A 113 4.66 -3.38 13.43
C LYS A 113 5.12 -4.72 14.02
N GLY A 114 5.73 -5.54 13.20
CA GLY A 114 6.19 -6.87 13.58
C GLY A 114 5.09 -7.94 13.60
N THR A 115 3.85 -7.62 13.22
CA THR A 115 2.77 -8.60 13.05
C THR A 115 2.74 -9.09 11.61
N ILE A 116 2.78 -10.41 11.42
CA ILE A 116 2.58 -11.03 10.11
C ILE A 116 1.13 -10.83 9.76
N HIS A 117 0.85 -10.35 8.56
CA HIS A 117 -0.53 -10.17 8.09
C HIS A 117 -0.63 -10.44 6.60
N ALA A 118 -1.85 -10.70 6.17
CA ALA A 118 -2.26 -10.83 4.78
C ALA A 118 -3.67 -10.26 4.66
N PHE A 119 -4.07 -9.84 3.46
CA PHE A 119 -5.45 -9.45 3.23
C PHE A 119 -5.94 -9.86 1.85
N ARG A 120 -7.25 -9.97 1.70
CA ARG A 120 -7.92 -10.27 0.43
C ARG A 120 -9.15 -9.39 0.33
N ILE A 121 -9.37 -8.84 -0.85
CA ILE A 121 -10.61 -8.15 -1.17
C ILE A 121 -11.67 -9.20 -1.53
N GLU A 122 -12.79 -9.24 -0.81
CA GLU A 122 -13.85 -10.27 -0.97
C GLU A 122 -14.89 -9.91 -2.05
N SER A 123 -15.02 -8.63 -2.34
CA SER A 123 -15.97 -8.04 -3.30
C SER A 123 -15.40 -6.71 -3.78
N THR A 124 -16.09 -5.94 -4.62
CA THR A 124 -15.64 -4.56 -4.88
C THR A 124 -15.53 -3.77 -3.57
N ALA A 125 -14.32 -3.34 -3.20
CA ALA A 125 -14.05 -2.69 -1.92
C ALA A 125 -13.17 -1.45 -2.06
N ARG A 126 -13.33 -0.54 -1.10
CA ARG A 126 -12.48 0.62 -0.89
C ARG A 126 -12.06 0.69 0.58
N VAL A 127 -10.76 0.82 0.82
CA VAL A 127 -10.17 0.89 2.17
C VAL A 127 -9.40 2.20 2.30
N LEU A 128 -9.52 2.86 3.47
CA LEU A 128 -8.58 3.88 3.91
C LEU A 128 -7.45 3.20 4.68
N GLY A 129 -6.25 3.30 4.15
CA GLY A 129 -5.01 2.91 4.80
C GLY A 129 -4.39 4.08 5.52
N VAL A 130 -3.93 3.84 6.76
CA VAL A 130 -3.05 4.76 7.48
C VAL A 130 -1.87 3.96 7.99
N SER A 131 -0.66 4.45 7.77
CA SER A 131 0.56 3.79 8.23
C SER A 131 1.46 4.73 9.01
N SER A 132 2.44 4.19 9.73
CA SER A 132 3.59 5.01 10.15
C SER A 132 4.26 5.65 8.93
N GLY A 133 4.81 6.86 9.10
CA GLY A 133 5.35 7.62 7.99
C GLY A 133 6.53 6.93 7.30
N GLY A 134 6.61 7.07 5.98
CA GLY A 134 7.70 6.54 5.16
C GLY A 134 7.42 5.19 4.50
N PHE A 135 6.20 4.66 4.61
CA PHE A 135 5.78 3.43 3.97
C PHE A 135 5.11 3.64 2.60
N ALA A 136 4.21 4.63 2.46
CA ALA A 136 3.31 4.72 1.30
C ALA A 136 3.99 4.77 -0.08
N ARG A 137 5.24 5.26 -0.15
CA ARG A 137 6.05 5.25 -1.38
C ARG A 137 6.44 3.83 -1.85
N PHE A 138 6.26 2.82 -1.01
CA PHE A 138 6.32 1.40 -1.35
C PHE A 138 5.45 1.06 -2.56
N PHE A 139 4.22 1.60 -2.63
CA PHE A 139 3.30 1.31 -3.74
C PHE A 139 3.81 1.83 -5.08
N HIS A 140 4.59 2.91 -5.09
CA HIS A 140 5.21 3.45 -6.31
C HIS A 140 6.40 2.63 -6.76
N ALA A 141 7.22 2.14 -5.82
CA ALA A 141 8.35 1.28 -6.14
C ALA A 141 7.91 -0.12 -6.58
N LEU A 142 6.80 -0.61 -6.01
CA LEU A 142 6.24 -1.92 -6.32
C LEU A 142 5.34 -1.91 -7.57
N GLY A 143 4.60 -0.84 -7.81
CA GLY A 143 3.58 -0.77 -8.84
C GLY A 143 4.00 -0.09 -10.13
N THR A 144 3.00 0.21 -10.96
CA THR A 144 3.13 1.08 -12.14
C THR A 144 2.29 2.35 -11.95
N PRO A 145 2.80 3.54 -12.30
CA PRO A 145 2.05 4.79 -12.16
C PRO A 145 0.87 4.84 -13.14
N THR A 146 -0.24 5.48 -12.71
CA THR A 146 -1.39 5.75 -13.58
C THR A 146 -2.03 7.09 -13.25
N THR A 147 -2.77 7.67 -14.19
CA THR A 147 -3.63 8.84 -13.94
C THR A 147 -5.11 8.47 -13.85
N LYS A 148 -5.47 7.23 -14.21
CA LYS A 148 -6.86 6.77 -14.21
C LYS A 148 -7.33 6.47 -12.79
N PRO A 149 -8.48 7.02 -12.34
CA PRO A 149 -9.06 6.66 -11.06
C PRO A 149 -9.90 5.38 -11.15
N GLY A 150 -10.15 4.76 -10.00
CA GLY A 150 -11.01 3.59 -9.86
C GLY A 150 -10.28 2.26 -10.09
N ILE A 151 -11.03 1.17 -9.89
CA ILE A 151 -10.50 -0.20 -9.97
C ILE A 151 -9.92 -0.45 -11.37
N PRO A 152 -8.66 -0.94 -11.47
CA PRO A 152 -8.02 -1.19 -12.75
C PRO A 152 -8.78 -2.27 -13.52
N GLN A 153 -8.81 -2.14 -14.84
CA GLN A 153 -9.28 -3.23 -15.71
C GLN A 153 -8.20 -4.32 -15.82
N PRO A 154 -8.54 -5.56 -16.20
CA PRO A 154 -7.54 -6.63 -16.35
C PRO A 154 -6.37 -6.28 -17.27
N SER A 155 -6.57 -5.44 -18.29
CA SER A 155 -5.51 -4.94 -19.18
C SER A 155 -4.53 -3.95 -18.51
N GLU A 156 -4.86 -3.48 -17.31
CA GLU A 156 -4.12 -2.49 -16.53
C GLU A 156 -3.44 -3.11 -15.31
N PHE A 157 -3.71 -4.39 -15.02
CA PHE A 157 -3.08 -5.11 -13.92
C PHE A 157 -1.56 -5.14 -14.07
N TYR A 158 -0.86 -5.05 -12.95
CA TYR A 158 0.59 -4.99 -12.90
C TYR A 158 1.14 -5.97 -11.88
N ALA A 159 1.66 -7.09 -12.35
CA ALA A 159 2.37 -8.06 -11.51
C ALA A 159 3.86 -7.67 -11.42
N PRO A 160 4.38 -7.18 -10.28
CA PRO A 160 5.80 -6.90 -10.11
C PRO A 160 6.64 -8.18 -10.20
N SER A 161 7.89 -8.03 -10.64
CA SER A 161 8.86 -9.13 -10.56
C SER A 161 9.28 -9.40 -9.12
N PHE A 162 9.82 -10.59 -8.85
CA PHE A 162 10.38 -10.91 -7.53
C PHE A 162 11.52 -9.97 -7.11
N ASP A 163 12.36 -9.55 -8.05
CA ASP A 163 13.42 -8.59 -7.76
C ASP A 163 12.86 -7.21 -7.39
N GLN A 164 11.79 -6.77 -8.05
CA GLN A 164 11.12 -5.51 -7.70
C GLN A 164 10.43 -5.60 -6.33
N MET A 165 9.75 -6.71 -6.04
CA MET A 165 9.19 -6.99 -4.72
C MET A 165 10.26 -6.92 -3.62
N ARG A 166 11.39 -7.59 -3.84
CA ARG A 166 12.52 -7.59 -2.89
C ARG A 166 13.11 -6.20 -2.73
N ALA A 167 13.40 -5.48 -3.82
CA ALA A 167 13.99 -4.15 -3.78
C ALA A 167 13.07 -3.13 -3.09
N ALA A 168 11.77 -3.14 -3.40
CA ALA A 168 10.79 -2.29 -2.72
C ALA A 168 10.68 -2.64 -1.23
N GLY A 169 10.69 -3.93 -0.90
CA GLY A 169 10.67 -4.41 0.48
C GLY A 169 11.89 -3.98 1.29
N GLU A 170 13.09 -4.06 0.71
CA GLU A 170 14.34 -3.57 1.31
C GLU A 170 14.30 -2.07 1.58
N LEU A 171 13.72 -1.29 0.66
CA LEU A 171 13.68 0.18 0.77
C LEU A 171 12.65 0.68 1.79
N TYR A 172 11.49 0.05 1.86
CA TYR A 172 10.34 0.55 2.65
C TYR A 172 9.97 -0.33 3.85
N GLY A 173 10.78 -1.34 4.17
CA GLY A 173 10.54 -2.20 5.33
C GLY A 173 9.32 -3.10 5.14
N THR A 174 9.32 -3.90 4.07
CA THR A 174 8.33 -4.95 3.85
C THR A 174 9.06 -6.27 3.60
N VAL A 175 8.82 -7.26 4.46
CA VAL A 175 9.41 -8.59 4.31
C VAL A 175 8.31 -9.57 3.97
N PHE A 176 8.30 -10.06 2.73
CA PHE A 176 7.37 -11.09 2.29
C PHE A 176 7.68 -12.44 2.95
N ARG A 177 6.63 -13.19 3.29
CA ARG A 177 6.67 -14.50 3.95
C ARG A 177 5.94 -15.54 3.09
N PRO A 178 6.48 -15.91 1.91
CA PRO A 178 5.79 -16.80 0.97
C PRO A 178 5.51 -18.20 1.53
N ASP A 179 6.32 -18.66 2.48
CA ASP A 179 6.15 -19.96 3.14
C ASP A 179 5.18 -19.93 4.32
N TYR A 180 4.69 -18.73 4.71
CA TYR A 180 3.81 -18.59 5.87
C TYR A 180 2.35 -18.87 5.47
N LYS A 181 1.70 -19.75 6.22
CA LYS A 181 0.31 -20.13 6.00
C LYS A 181 -0.56 -19.69 7.18
N PHE A 182 -1.54 -18.84 6.88
CA PHE A 182 -2.59 -18.47 7.83
C PHE A 182 -3.65 -19.56 7.96
N LEU A 183 -3.97 -20.19 6.84
CA LEU A 183 -4.90 -21.30 6.76
C LEU A 183 -4.11 -22.60 7.01
N ASP A 184 -4.58 -23.40 7.95
CA ASP A 184 -4.18 -24.80 7.99
C ASP A 184 -4.92 -25.49 6.83
N ASP A 185 -4.19 -26.06 5.87
CA ASP A 185 -4.75 -26.87 4.78
C ASP A 185 -5.40 -28.16 5.30
#